data_AF-A0A7V9IDC0-F1
#
_entry.id   AF-A0A7V9IDC0-F1
#
_cell.length_a   1.000
_cell.length_b   1.000
_cell.length_c   1.000
_cell.angle_alpha   90.00
_cell.angle_beta   90.00
_cell.angle_gamma   90.00
#
_symmetry.space_group_name_H-M   'P 1'
#
loop_
_entity.id
_entity.type
_entity.pdbx_description
1 polymer ?
#
loop_
_entity_poly.entity_id
_entity_poly.type
_entity_poly.pdbx_seq_one_letter_code
_entity_poly.pdbx_strand_id
1 'polypeptide(L)'
;QSTDRVIFNGDLSDLRWRRPGSGVPTELLSKFQLQPIGSRSGNLPRNAGIGPSQYIFDLSVTREWRLGERRRLRPTVQIGNVLNMAVFSFGSEYIDFVAVGANPTPTQQAARENFLVPTRTYRQRDVRFGLRFDF
;
A
#
# COMPACT_ATOMS: atom_id res chain seq x y z
N GLN A 1 6.38 -17.76 17.52
CA GLN A 1 5.38 -17.71 16.43
C GLN A 1 4.40 -16.61 16.82
N SER A 2 4.19 -15.59 15.98
CA SER A 2 3.37 -14.42 16.34
C SER A 2 1.88 -14.78 16.39
N THR A 3 1.22 -14.35 17.46
CA THR A 3 -0.16 -14.67 17.87
C THR A 3 -1.20 -13.71 17.30
N ASP A 4 -0.80 -12.83 16.36
CA ASP A 4 -1.60 -11.65 15.98
C ASP A 4 -2.62 -11.92 14.85
N ARG A 5 -2.73 -13.17 14.39
CA ARG A 5 -3.64 -13.53 13.28
C ARG A 5 -5.04 -13.83 13.84
N VAL A 6 -6.05 -13.24 13.23
CA VAL A 6 -7.47 -13.46 13.56
C VAL A 6 -8.08 -14.64 12.79
N ILE A 7 -9.28 -15.04 13.22
CA ILE A 7 -10.16 -15.89 12.42
C ILE A 7 -10.90 -15.02 11.40
N PHE A 8 -10.98 -15.51 10.18
CA PHE A 8 -11.84 -15.02 9.11
C PHE A 8 -12.62 -16.20 8.54
N ASN A 9 -13.94 -16.09 8.57
CA ASN A 9 -14.88 -17.12 8.09
C ASN A 9 -15.59 -16.67 6.80
N GLY A 10 -14.82 -16.14 5.84
CA GLY A 10 -15.34 -15.66 4.57
C GLY A 10 -14.44 -16.03 3.39
N ASP A 11 -14.82 -15.56 2.21
CA ASP A 11 -13.98 -15.68 1.02
C ASP A 11 -12.91 -14.58 1.04
N LEU A 12 -11.65 -14.97 0.82
CA LEU A 12 -10.52 -14.03 0.72
C LEU A 12 -10.68 -13.11 -0.50
N SER A 13 -11.44 -13.53 -1.51
CA SER A 13 -11.73 -12.72 -2.70
C SER A 13 -12.61 -11.49 -2.38
N ASP A 14 -13.32 -11.50 -1.25
CA ASP A 14 -14.12 -10.38 -0.73
C ASP A 14 -13.27 -9.29 -0.08
N LEU A 15 -12.01 -9.60 0.30
CA LEU A 15 -11.08 -8.67 0.94
C LEU A 15 -10.50 -7.70 -0.09
N ARG A 16 -11.33 -6.80 -0.60
CA ARG A 16 -10.94 -5.82 -1.62
C ARG A 16 -10.90 -4.42 -1.05
N TRP A 17 -9.94 -3.65 -1.53
CA TRP A 17 -9.84 -2.23 -1.18
C TRP A 17 -11.16 -1.50 -1.44
N ARG A 18 -11.38 -0.46 -0.64
CA ARG A 18 -12.54 0.42 -0.71
C ARG A 18 -12.11 1.83 -1.03
N ARG A 19 -12.96 2.54 -1.77
CA ARG A 19 -12.76 3.98 -2.01
C ARG A 19 -12.97 4.76 -0.70
N PRO A 20 -12.17 5.79 -0.42
CA PRO A 20 -12.46 6.72 0.67
C PRO A 20 -13.88 7.26 0.56
N GLY A 21 -14.59 7.33 1.70
CA GLY A 21 -16.00 7.77 1.76
C GLY A 21 -17.04 6.73 1.35
N SER A 22 -16.63 5.52 0.91
CA SER A 22 -17.58 4.42 0.70
C SER A 22 -18.06 3.83 2.04
N GLY A 23 -19.27 3.27 2.04
CA GLY A 23 -19.86 2.65 3.22
C GLY A 23 -19.03 1.48 3.75
N VAL A 24 -19.04 1.30 5.08
CA VAL A 24 -18.33 0.20 5.75
C VAL A 24 -19.05 -1.12 5.47
N PRO A 25 -18.36 -2.16 4.97
CA PRO A 25 -18.98 -3.45 4.68
C PRO A 25 -19.18 -4.23 5.99
N THR A 26 -20.27 -3.96 6.69
CA THR A 26 -20.58 -4.56 8.00
C THR A 26 -20.67 -6.08 7.96
N GLU A 27 -21.20 -6.64 6.86
CA GLU A 27 -21.30 -8.09 6.64
C GLU A 27 -19.93 -8.76 6.44
N LEU A 28 -18.98 -8.07 5.84
CA LEU A 28 -17.61 -8.58 5.71
C LEU A 28 -16.88 -8.49 7.05
N LEU A 29 -17.10 -7.38 7.77
CA LEU A 29 -16.50 -7.14 9.08
C LEU A 29 -16.97 -8.16 10.13
N SER A 30 -18.23 -8.59 10.08
CA SER A 30 -18.77 -9.59 11.02
C SER A 30 -18.20 -11.00 10.84
N LYS A 31 -17.54 -11.28 9.72
CA LYS A 31 -16.83 -12.55 9.46
C LYS A 31 -15.47 -12.62 10.15
N PHE A 32 -15.00 -11.51 10.74
CA PHE A 32 -13.76 -11.46 11.51
C PHE A 32 -14.00 -11.72 12.98
N GLN A 33 -13.15 -12.55 13.58
CA GLN A 33 -13.24 -12.92 14.98
C GLN A 33 -11.85 -12.98 15.62
N LEU A 34 -11.73 -12.45 16.83
CA LEU A 34 -10.52 -12.61 17.63
C LEU A 34 -10.29 -14.08 17.99
N GLN A 35 -9.03 -14.46 18.16
CA GLN A 35 -8.69 -15.79 18.63
C GLN A 35 -9.18 -15.99 20.07
N PRO A 36 -9.71 -17.19 20.40
CA PRO A 36 -9.92 -17.57 21.79
C PRO A 36 -8.60 -17.54 22.57
N ILE A 37 -8.66 -17.13 23.85
CA ILE A 37 -7.50 -17.08 24.74
C ILE A 37 -6.85 -18.47 24.80
N GLY A 38 -5.52 -18.53 24.60
CA GLY A 38 -4.75 -19.78 24.57
C GLY A 38 -4.61 -20.43 23.19
N SER A 39 -5.21 -19.87 22.14
CA SER A 39 -5.03 -20.35 20.77
C SER A 39 -3.68 -19.95 20.18
N ARG A 40 -3.10 -20.82 19.34
CA ARG A 40 -1.75 -20.62 18.78
C ARG A 40 -1.68 -19.53 17.71
N SER A 41 -2.70 -19.40 16.84
CA SER A 41 -2.80 -18.41 15.75
C SER A 41 -4.12 -18.56 14.99
N GLY A 42 -4.60 -17.49 14.35
CA GLY A 42 -5.76 -17.54 13.45
C GLY A 42 -5.51 -18.03 12.02
N ASN A 43 -6.59 -18.10 11.25
CA ASN A 43 -6.61 -18.69 9.90
C ASN A 43 -6.37 -17.66 8.77
N LEU A 44 -6.53 -16.36 9.00
CA LEU A 44 -6.41 -15.33 7.96
C LEU A 44 -4.97 -15.29 7.40
N PRO A 45 -4.71 -15.59 6.12
CA PRO A 45 -3.36 -15.63 5.56
C PRO A 45 -2.59 -14.31 5.72
N ARG A 46 -1.26 -14.39 5.70
CA ARG A 46 -0.43 -13.18 5.57
C ARG A 46 -0.66 -12.57 4.19
N ASN A 47 -0.66 -11.24 4.11
CA ASN A 47 -0.90 -10.48 2.88
C ASN A 47 -2.24 -10.84 2.20
N ALA A 48 -3.27 -11.13 2.99
CA ALA A 48 -4.62 -11.34 2.47
C ALA A 48 -5.24 -10.02 2.01
N GLY A 49 -5.85 -10.04 0.83
CA GLY A 49 -6.61 -8.92 0.27
C GLY A 49 -6.06 -8.39 -1.06
N ILE A 50 -6.89 -7.60 -1.74
CA ILE A 50 -6.64 -7.06 -3.08
C ILE A 50 -6.68 -5.53 -3.01
N GLY A 51 -5.55 -4.90 -3.32
CA GLY A 51 -5.40 -3.45 -3.38
C GLY A 51 -6.02 -2.79 -4.63
N PRO A 52 -6.04 -1.44 -4.72
CA PRO A 52 -6.40 -0.75 -5.95
C PRO A 52 -5.44 -1.07 -7.07
N SER A 53 -5.93 -0.96 -8.30
CA SER A 53 -5.10 -0.99 -9.49
C SER A 53 -4.04 0.11 -9.43
N GLN A 54 -2.80 -0.26 -9.72
CA GLN A 54 -1.67 0.65 -9.72
C GLN A 54 -1.15 0.80 -11.15
N TYR A 55 -0.97 2.06 -11.57
CA TYR A 55 -0.36 2.41 -12.85
C TYR A 55 0.83 3.31 -12.56
N ILE A 56 2.04 2.83 -12.88
CA ILE A 56 3.27 3.62 -12.80
C ILE A 56 3.87 3.69 -14.18
N PHE A 57 4.18 4.91 -14.61
CA PHE A 57 5.00 5.16 -15.78
C PHE A 57 6.20 6.01 -15.38
N ASP A 58 7.39 5.41 -15.50
CA ASP A 58 8.68 6.05 -15.22
C ASP A 58 9.44 6.22 -16.53
N LEU A 59 10.04 7.39 -16.75
CA LEU A 59 10.81 7.72 -17.95
C LEU A 59 12.26 8.10 -17.55
N SER A 60 13.23 7.52 -18.24
CA SER A 60 14.64 7.89 -18.11
C SER A 60 15.22 8.22 -19.48
N VAL A 61 15.76 9.44 -19.61
CA VAL A 61 16.41 9.92 -20.82
C VAL A 61 17.88 10.18 -20.50
N THR A 62 18.77 9.60 -21.30
CA THR A 62 20.22 9.78 -21.17
C THR A 62 20.80 10.13 -22.52
N ARG A 63 21.79 11.03 -22.55
CA ARG A 63 22.56 11.32 -23.75
C ARG A 63 24.04 11.13 -23.45
N GLU A 64 24.80 10.60 -24.40
CA GLU A 64 26.26 10.60 -24.34
C GLU A 64 26.80 11.66 -25.32
N TRP A 65 27.69 12.51 -24.81
CA TRP A 65 28.48 13.45 -25.59
C TRP A 65 29.95 13.08 -25.46
N ARG A 66 30.60 12.82 -26.59
CA ARG A 66 32.04 12.57 -26.64
C ARG A 66 32.77 13.89 -26.75
N LEU A 67 33.60 14.21 -25.76
CA LEU A 67 34.41 15.42 -25.70
C LEU A 67 35.86 15.05 -26.08
N GLY A 68 36.06 14.73 -27.36
CA GLY A 68 37.31 14.15 -27.86
C GLY A 68 37.40 12.64 -27.62
N GLU A 69 38.62 12.10 -27.65
CA GLU A 69 38.85 10.65 -27.62
C GLU A 69 38.76 10.04 -26.22
N ARG A 70 39.15 10.78 -25.19
CA ARG A 70 39.27 10.26 -23.81
C ARG A 70 38.13 10.68 -22.88
N ARG A 71 37.40 11.76 -23.18
CA ARG A 71 36.40 12.32 -22.26
C ARG A 71 34.98 12.08 -22.76
N ARG A 72 34.08 11.72 -21.86
CA ARG A 72 32.65 11.54 -22.16
C ARG A 72 31.80 12.23 -21.10
N LEU A 73 30.77 12.95 -21.55
CA LEU A 73 29.77 13.60 -20.71
C LEU A 73 28.42 12.93 -20.92
N ARG A 74 27.78 12.54 -19.82
CA ARG A 74 26.52 11.80 -19.83
C ARG A 74 25.49 12.46 -18.89
N PRO A 75 24.72 13.45 -19.37
CA PRO A 75 23.54 13.91 -18.65
C PRO A 75 22.47 12.81 -18.60
N THR A 76 21.74 12.77 -17.49
CA THR A 76 20.59 11.91 -17.28
C THR A 76 19.44 12.73 -16.71
N VAL A 77 18.23 12.47 -17.21
CA VAL A 77 16.99 13.00 -16.64
C VAL A 77 16.08 11.80 -16.36
N GLN A 78 15.65 11.66 -15.12
CA GLN A 78 14.72 10.62 -14.68
C GLN A 78 13.45 11.30 -14.19
N ILE A 79 12.31 10.90 -14.73
CA ILE A 79 10.98 11.36 -14.33
C ILE A 79 10.24 10.13 -13.82
N GLY A 80 10.06 10.05 -12.52
CA GLY A 80 9.26 9.03 -11.88
C GLY A 80 7.79 9.44 -11.76
N ASN A 81 6.89 8.48 -11.91
CA ASN A 81 5.45 8.69 -11.90
C ASN A 81 5.04 9.88 -12.80
N VAL A 82 5.37 9.78 -14.08
CA VAL A 82 5.15 10.81 -15.11
C VAL A 82 3.68 11.27 -15.12
N LEU A 83 2.76 10.32 -14.97
CA LEU A 83 1.31 10.56 -14.96
C LEU A 83 0.79 11.17 -13.65
N ASN A 84 1.65 11.32 -12.64
CA ASN A 84 1.31 11.80 -11.29
C ASN A 84 0.11 11.05 -10.68
N MET A 85 0.04 9.74 -10.89
CA MET A 85 -1.06 8.91 -10.39
C MET A 85 -0.85 8.61 -8.91
N ALA A 86 -1.96 8.53 -8.15
CA ALA A 86 -1.92 8.15 -6.75
C ALA A 86 -1.50 6.67 -6.63
N VAL A 87 -0.28 6.44 -6.16
CA VAL A 87 0.20 5.10 -5.79
C VAL A 87 -0.22 4.84 -4.36
N PHE A 88 -1.37 4.22 -4.17
CA PHE A 88 -1.84 3.88 -2.83
C PHE A 88 -0.95 2.80 -2.19
N SER A 89 -0.65 2.99 -0.91
CA SER A 89 0.00 2.00 -0.08
C SER A 89 -0.90 1.65 1.09
N PHE A 90 -0.89 0.38 1.46
CA PHE A 90 -1.51 -0.08 2.68
C PHE A 90 -0.43 -0.19 3.75
N GLY A 91 -0.71 0.35 4.94
CA GLY A 91 -0.05 -0.16 6.12
C GLY A 91 -0.39 -1.65 6.29
N SER A 92 0.38 -2.39 7.08
CA SER A 92 0.04 -3.76 7.51
C SER A 92 -1.27 -3.86 8.32
N GLU A 93 -2.04 -2.78 8.35
CA GLU A 93 -3.18 -2.45 9.20
C GLU A 93 -4.49 -2.57 8.39
N TYR A 94 -4.61 -3.56 7.50
CA TYR A 94 -5.86 -3.80 6.75
C TYR A 94 -7.08 -3.86 7.69
N ILE A 95 -6.86 -4.20 8.96
CA ILE A 95 -7.87 -4.39 9.98
C ILE A 95 -7.26 -4.04 11.35
N ASP A 96 -7.68 -2.93 11.95
CA ASP A 96 -7.51 -2.73 13.40
C ASP A 96 -8.62 -3.51 14.10
N PHE A 97 -8.28 -4.71 14.56
CA PHE A 97 -9.25 -5.66 15.12
C PHE A 97 -9.81 -5.23 16.48
N VAL A 98 -9.18 -4.26 17.15
CA VAL A 98 -9.67 -3.71 18.43
C VAL A 98 -10.87 -2.79 18.20
N ALA A 99 -11.00 -2.24 16.99
CA ALA A 99 -12.08 -1.33 16.60
C ALA A 99 -13.44 -1.98 16.29
N VAL A 100 -13.54 -3.32 16.36
CA VAL A 100 -14.75 -4.09 16.01
C VAL A 100 -15.64 -4.37 17.23
N GLY A 101 -15.31 -3.81 18.40
CA GLY A 101 -16.12 -3.93 19.62
C GLY A 101 -17.44 -3.15 19.59
N ALA A 102 -18.34 -3.46 20.53
CA ALA A 102 -19.68 -2.86 20.61
C ALA A 102 -19.67 -1.35 20.94
N ASN A 103 -18.65 -0.85 21.65
CA ASN A 103 -18.50 0.55 22.04
C ASN A 103 -17.09 1.06 21.65
N PRO A 104 -16.86 1.43 20.38
CA PRO A 104 -15.57 1.92 19.94
C PRO A 104 -15.29 3.33 20.47
N THR A 105 -14.04 3.59 20.83
CA THR A 105 -13.54 4.96 21.03
C THR A 105 -13.56 5.73 19.70
N PRO A 106 -13.46 7.08 19.70
CA PRO A 106 -13.40 7.86 18.46
C PRO A 106 -12.29 7.42 17.50
N THR A 107 -11.13 7.02 18.02
CA THR A 107 -10.01 6.50 17.23
C THR A 107 -10.32 5.14 16.62
N GLN A 108 -10.98 4.26 17.38
CA GLN A 108 -11.45 2.97 16.89
C GLN A 108 -12.55 3.12 15.84
N GLN A 109 -13.46 4.07 16.01
CA GLN A 109 -14.48 4.36 15.01
C GLN A 109 -13.87 4.79 13.67
N ALA A 110 -12.87 5.69 13.71
CA ALA A 110 -12.13 6.08 12.52
C ALA A 110 -11.37 4.89 11.88
N ALA A 111 -10.83 3.97 12.68
CA ALA A 111 -10.19 2.77 12.16
C ALA A 111 -11.19 1.82 11.48
N ARG A 112 -12.39 1.67 12.05
CA ARG A 112 -13.50 0.91 11.44
C ARG A 112 -13.98 1.54 10.13
N GLU A 113 -14.09 2.87 10.08
CA GLU A 113 -14.45 3.60 8.86
C GLU A 113 -13.40 3.43 7.76
N ASN A 114 -12.13 3.37 8.15
CA ASN A 114 -10.99 3.16 7.26
C ASN A 114 -10.71 1.69 6.94
N PHE A 115 -11.54 0.73 7.38
CA PHE A 115 -11.37 -0.69 7.08
C PHE A 115 -11.24 -0.94 5.57
N LEU A 116 -10.16 -1.54 5.07
CA LEU A 116 -9.89 -1.72 3.63
C LEU A 116 -9.77 -0.41 2.81
N VAL A 117 -9.67 0.77 3.43
CA VAL A 117 -9.47 2.05 2.73
C VAL A 117 -7.97 2.37 2.70
N PRO A 118 -7.37 2.65 1.53
CA PRO A 118 -5.98 3.10 1.48
C PRO A 118 -5.87 4.52 2.05
N THR A 119 -5.03 4.69 3.08
CA THR A 119 -4.85 5.97 3.80
C THR A 119 -3.54 6.69 3.46
N ARG A 120 -2.63 6.04 2.74
CA ARG A 120 -1.31 6.59 2.40
C ARG A 120 -1.00 6.41 0.92
N THR A 121 -0.19 7.32 0.38
CA THR A 121 0.37 7.21 -0.97
C THR A 121 1.89 7.06 -0.91
N TYR A 122 2.47 6.16 -1.71
CA TYR A 122 3.89 5.82 -1.63
C TYR A 122 4.80 6.78 -2.41
N ARG A 123 4.44 7.09 -3.67
CA ARG A 123 5.34 7.81 -4.57
C ARG A 123 4.62 8.89 -5.35
N GLN A 124 4.94 10.15 -5.05
CA GLN A 124 4.58 11.30 -5.87
C GLN A 124 5.47 11.38 -7.11
N ARG A 125 5.07 12.19 -8.10
CA ARG A 125 5.92 12.50 -9.25
C ARG A 125 7.23 13.13 -8.80
N ASP A 126 8.35 12.59 -9.28
CA ASP A 126 9.69 13.06 -8.97
C ASP A 126 10.53 13.27 -10.24
N VAL A 127 11.36 14.31 -10.25
CA VAL A 127 12.28 14.60 -11.35
C VAL A 127 13.70 14.65 -10.79
N ARG A 128 14.60 13.85 -11.38
CA ARG A 128 16.01 13.77 -10.99
C ARG A 128 16.88 14.09 -12.19
N PHE A 129 17.86 14.95 -11.96
CA PHE A 129 18.91 15.27 -12.92
C PHE A 129 20.21 14.64 -12.45
N GLY A 130 20.91 13.98 -13.36
CA GLY A 130 22.23 13.45 -13.11
C GLY A 130 23.20 13.88 -14.20
N LEU A 131 24.48 13.93 -13.84
CA LEU A 131 25.56 14.20 -14.77
C LEU A 131 26.70 13.25 -14.43
N ARG A 132 27.15 12.49 -15.42
CA ARG A 132 28.34 11.64 -15.30
C ARG A 132 29.42 12.13 -16.25
N PHE A 133 30.64 12.20 -15.75
CA PHE A 133 31.82 12.54 -16.52
C PHE A 133 32.82 11.39 -16.42
N ASP A 134 33.25 10.87 -17.57
CA ASP A 134 34.28 9.84 -17.68
C ASP A 134 35.52 10.47 -18.35
N PHE A 135 36.72 10.20 -17.84
CA PHE A 135 37.99 10.83 -18.24
C PHE A 135 39.13 9.82 -18.44
#